data_AF-A0A9X1TRR0-F1
#
_entry.id   AF-A0A9X1TRR0-F1
#
_cell.length_a   1.000
_cell.length_b   1.000
_cell.length_c   1.000
_cell.angle_alpha   90.00
_cell.angle_beta   90.00
_cell.angle_gamma   90.00
#
_symmetry.space_group_name_H-M   'P 1'
#
loop_
_entity.id
_entity.type
_entity.pdbx_description
1 polymer ?
#
loop_
_entity_poly.entity_id
_entity_poly.type
_entity_poly.pdbx_seq_one_letter_code
_entity_poly.pdbx_strand_id
1 'polypeptide(L)'
;MSATAIRRTVLAASAVSLALVVTACGGGEQSGEDKEAAKGGAKSDKPAAKTLTAAELEKLVVAKGDVKDHEITEPGKDDVFEPGSVSVDKAECDAVGQVLSALPAGKPAASVQRLVVQESEASKKGMPSMEELAEMTEKEAEEATLNSLDITKTMTSLWSYDADGAEQTLTALREAGKKCAGGFTMTVAGEKQQVTKVSEETLSAGEDAVA
;
A
#
# COMPACT_ATOMS: atom_id res chain seq x y z
N MET A 1 66.07 -22.45 -22.53
CA MET A 1 66.68 -21.28 -23.21
C MET A 1 65.53 -20.59 -23.91
N SER A 2 65.00 -19.44 -23.51
CA SER A 2 65.65 -18.16 -23.15
C SER A 2 64.68 -17.37 -22.25
N ALA A 3 65.09 -16.96 -21.04
CA ALA A 3 65.47 -15.59 -20.66
C ALA A 3 64.31 -14.56 -20.50
N THR A 4 63.86 -14.46 -19.26
CA THR A 4 63.55 -13.27 -18.42
C THR A 4 63.42 -11.88 -19.06
N ALA A 5 62.33 -11.17 -18.72
CA ALA A 5 62.40 -9.73 -18.42
C ALA A 5 61.34 -9.35 -17.35
N ILE A 6 61.84 -9.05 -16.15
CA ILE A 6 61.13 -8.46 -15.02
C ILE A 6 61.28 -6.93 -15.11
N ARG A 7 60.20 -6.17 -14.94
CA ARG A 7 60.27 -4.77 -14.47
C ARG A 7 59.43 -4.60 -13.21
N ARG A 8 60.08 -4.12 -12.15
CA ARG A 8 59.56 -3.84 -10.81
C ARG A 8 59.14 -2.36 -10.69
N THR A 9 58.37 -2.10 -9.63
CA THR A 9 58.06 -0.81 -8.94
C THR A 9 56.97 0.03 -9.61
N VAL A 10 55.93 0.56 -8.92
CA VAL A 10 55.89 1.23 -7.61
C VAL A 10 54.54 0.98 -6.90
N LEU A 11 54.58 0.83 -5.57
CA LEU A 11 53.44 0.90 -4.65
C LEU A 11 52.83 2.30 -4.65
N ALA A 12 51.54 2.42 -4.93
CA ALA A 12 50.73 3.56 -4.48
C ALA A 12 49.57 3.01 -3.65
N ALA A 13 49.68 3.17 -2.33
CA ALA A 13 48.59 2.97 -1.41
C ALA A 13 47.50 4.01 -1.69
N SER A 14 46.28 3.56 -1.92
CA SER A 14 45.09 4.42 -1.92
C SER A 14 44.00 3.65 -1.20
N ALA A 15 43.93 3.90 0.11
CA ALA A 15 42.76 3.60 0.91
C ALA A 15 41.63 4.51 0.44
N VAL A 16 40.62 3.93 -0.19
CA VAL A 16 39.29 4.54 -0.31
C VAL A 16 38.29 3.45 0.07
N SER A 17 37.73 3.62 1.25
CA SER A 17 36.62 2.87 1.79
C SER A 17 35.42 2.98 0.86
N LEU A 18 35.06 1.89 0.17
CA LEU A 18 33.72 1.75 -0.40
C LEU A 18 32.77 1.24 0.69
N ALA A 19 32.23 2.19 1.46
CA ALA A 19 30.98 1.97 2.18
C ALA A 19 29.83 1.99 1.15
N LEU A 20 29.57 0.84 0.54
CA LEU A 20 28.32 0.59 -0.17
C LEU A 20 27.27 0.18 0.87
N VAL A 21 26.64 1.16 1.51
CA VAL A 21 25.35 0.90 2.16
C VAL A 21 24.30 0.93 1.06
N VAL A 22 24.04 -0.26 0.51
CA VAL A 22 22.78 -0.54 -0.16
C VAL A 22 21.75 -0.67 0.96
N THR A 23 20.98 0.38 1.24
CA THR A 23 19.71 0.22 1.96
C THR A 23 18.71 -0.38 0.98
N ALA A 24 18.91 -1.66 0.70
CA ALA A 24 17.85 -2.56 0.31
C ALA A 24 17.09 -2.95 1.59
N CYS A 25 15.79 -3.10 1.43
CA CYS A 25 14.87 -3.66 2.40
C CYS A 25 15.47 -4.94 3.04
N GLY A 26 15.67 -4.93 4.37
CA GLY A 26 15.96 -6.12 5.19
C GLY A 26 17.43 -6.53 5.30
N GLY A 27 17.99 -6.41 6.52
CA GLY A 27 19.25 -7.09 6.86
C GLY A 27 19.76 -6.78 8.27
N GLY A 28 19.59 -7.74 9.19
CA GLY A 28 20.31 -7.78 10.47
C GLY A 28 19.77 -8.82 11.47
N GLU A 29 20.30 -10.04 11.42
CA GLU A 29 20.07 -11.09 12.44
C GLU A 29 21.15 -11.07 13.56
N GLN A 30 20.69 -11.28 14.80
CA GLN A 30 21.09 -12.34 15.74
C GLN A 30 21.52 -11.94 17.18
N SER A 31 20.60 -12.28 18.10
CA SER A 31 20.72 -12.78 19.50
C SER A 31 21.47 -12.02 20.59
N GLY A 32 20.79 -11.87 21.74
CA GLY A 32 21.40 -11.81 23.07
C GLY A 32 20.51 -11.14 24.13
N GLU A 33 19.82 -11.94 24.95
CA GLU A 33 19.25 -11.50 26.24
C GLU A 33 20.35 -10.98 27.18
N ASP A 34 20.16 -9.82 27.83
CA ASP A 34 19.92 -9.74 29.28
C ASP A 34 19.64 -8.30 29.77
N LYS A 35 19.11 -8.21 30.99
CA LYS A 35 18.35 -7.13 31.63
C LYS A 35 19.07 -5.81 31.96
N GLU A 36 18.21 -4.79 32.08
CA GLU A 36 18.04 -3.86 33.23
C GLU A 36 18.22 -2.36 32.97
N ALA A 37 17.34 -1.61 33.62
CA ALA A 37 16.93 -0.23 33.42
C ALA A 37 18.04 0.83 33.51
N ALA A 38 17.94 1.85 32.65
CA ALA A 38 18.36 3.20 33.00
C ALA A 38 17.54 4.26 32.26
N LYS A 39 17.04 5.23 33.04
CA LYS A 39 16.35 6.45 32.65
C LYS A 39 17.09 7.25 31.58
N GLY A 40 16.31 7.93 30.74
CA GLY A 40 16.73 9.11 29.99
C GLY A 40 16.84 8.87 28.50
N GLY A 41 15.71 8.61 27.84
CA GLY A 41 15.63 8.59 26.39
C GLY A 41 15.68 10.02 25.85
N ALA A 42 16.89 10.49 25.53
CA ALA A 42 17.09 11.59 24.61
C ALA A 42 16.19 11.38 23.39
N LYS A 43 15.46 12.42 22.98
CA LYS A 43 14.81 12.43 21.67
C LYS A 43 15.90 12.14 20.65
N SER A 44 15.82 10.97 20.03
CA SER A 44 16.57 10.69 18.82
C SER A 44 16.16 11.75 17.80
N ASP A 45 17.04 12.71 17.54
CA ASP A 45 16.94 13.62 16.40
C ASP A 45 17.20 12.80 15.12
N LYS A 46 16.28 11.88 14.80
CA LYS A 46 16.21 11.26 13.49
C LYS A 46 15.84 12.39 12.53
N PRO A 47 16.60 12.61 11.44
CA PRO A 47 16.24 13.61 10.46
C PRO A 47 14.79 13.40 10.02
N ALA A 48 13.97 14.44 10.13
CA ALA A 48 12.60 14.42 9.64
C ALA A 48 12.62 13.97 8.18
N ALA A 49 11.81 12.97 7.84
CA ALA A 49 11.71 12.50 6.48
C ALA A 49 11.24 13.67 5.59
N LYS A 50 11.82 13.77 4.39
CA LYS A 50 11.39 14.78 3.42
C LYS A 50 9.96 14.47 2.98
N THR A 51 9.06 15.43 3.16
CA THR A 51 7.72 15.40 2.59
C THR A 51 7.78 15.54 1.09
N LEU A 52 7.15 14.59 0.39
CA LEU A 52 7.12 14.52 -1.06
C LEU A 52 5.96 15.34 -1.60
N THR A 53 6.21 15.99 -2.73
CA THR A 53 5.17 16.66 -3.53
C THR A 53 4.37 15.63 -4.33
N ALA A 54 3.19 16.00 -4.81
CA ALA A 54 2.39 15.13 -5.70
C ALA A 54 3.21 14.67 -6.93
N ALA A 55 3.97 15.57 -7.56
CA ALA A 55 4.82 15.24 -8.70
C ALA A 55 5.98 14.26 -8.39
N GLU A 56 6.43 14.21 -7.13
CA GLU A 56 7.38 13.20 -6.68
C GLU A 56 6.68 11.86 -6.41
N LEU A 57 5.48 11.88 -5.83
CA LEU A 57 4.66 10.68 -5.62
C LEU A 57 4.22 10.03 -6.94
N GLU A 58 3.92 10.83 -7.98
CA GLU A 58 3.60 10.33 -9.32
C GLU A 58 4.70 9.45 -9.94
N LYS A 59 5.95 9.62 -9.50
CA LYS A 59 7.09 8.80 -9.94
C LYS A 59 7.26 7.51 -9.15
N LEU A 60 6.53 7.36 -8.03
CA LEU A 60 6.64 6.25 -7.09
C LEU A 60 5.40 5.36 -7.07
N VAL A 61 4.25 5.90 -7.46
CA VAL A 61 3.00 5.14 -7.53
C VAL A 61 3.07 4.12 -8.65
N VAL A 62 2.38 2.99 -8.46
CA VAL A 62 2.29 1.94 -9.47
C VAL A 62 1.82 2.51 -10.81
N ALA A 63 2.48 2.09 -11.87
CA ALA A 63 2.27 2.55 -13.22
C ALA A 63 1.82 1.40 -14.13
N LYS A 64 1.34 1.76 -15.32
CA LYS A 64 0.94 0.79 -16.33
C LYS A 64 2.09 -0.17 -16.65
N GLY A 65 1.84 -1.46 -16.46
CA GLY A 65 2.80 -2.53 -16.72
C GLY A 65 3.60 -3.00 -15.51
N ASP A 66 3.46 -2.36 -14.34
CA ASP A 66 4.14 -2.79 -13.12
C ASP A 66 3.56 -4.10 -12.56
N VAL A 67 2.28 -4.35 -12.79
CA VAL A 67 1.58 -5.56 -12.37
C VAL A 67 1.01 -6.25 -13.59
N LYS A 68 1.43 -7.49 -13.81
CA LYS A 68 0.98 -8.30 -14.94
C LYS A 68 -0.52 -8.58 -14.83
N ASP A 69 -1.23 -8.57 -15.96
CA ASP A 69 -2.66 -8.89 -16.06
C ASP A 69 -3.57 -7.92 -15.26
N HIS A 70 -3.07 -6.71 -14.96
CA HIS A 70 -3.82 -5.64 -14.32
C HIS A 70 -3.76 -4.37 -15.18
N GLU A 71 -4.92 -3.72 -15.37
CA GLU A 71 -5.00 -2.38 -15.93
C GLU A 71 -4.83 -1.36 -14.80
N ILE A 72 -3.98 -0.35 -15.03
CA ILE A 72 -3.66 0.67 -14.03
C ILE A 72 -3.90 2.04 -14.67
N THR A 73 -4.84 2.79 -14.09
CA THR A 73 -5.22 4.13 -14.56
C THR A 73 -5.34 5.11 -13.39
N GLU A 74 -5.39 6.41 -13.69
CA GLU A 74 -5.88 7.38 -12.74
C GLU A 74 -7.38 7.13 -12.47
N PRO A 75 -7.84 7.24 -11.22
CA PRO A 75 -9.25 7.04 -10.89
C PRO A 75 -10.11 8.16 -11.48
N GLY A 76 -11.30 7.82 -11.96
CA GLY A 76 -12.31 8.79 -12.37
C GLY A 76 -13.00 9.41 -11.16
N LYS A 77 -13.87 10.40 -11.41
CA LYS A 77 -14.68 11.04 -10.35
C LYS A 77 -15.59 10.05 -9.63
N ASP A 78 -16.08 9.04 -10.36
CA ASP A 78 -16.98 8.02 -9.82
C ASP A 78 -16.24 6.92 -9.04
N ASP A 79 -14.90 6.87 -9.12
CA ASP A 79 -14.07 5.91 -8.38
C ASP A 79 -13.54 6.48 -7.04
N VAL A 80 -13.72 7.78 -6.79
CA VAL A 80 -13.17 8.48 -5.62
C VAL A 80 -14.30 9.05 -4.76
N PHE A 81 -14.23 8.81 -3.46
CA PHE A 81 -15.15 9.41 -2.51
C PHE A 81 -14.72 10.84 -2.14
N GLU A 82 -15.69 11.71 -1.93
CA GLU A 82 -15.41 13.08 -1.49
C GLU A 82 -14.98 13.10 -0.01
N PRO A 83 -14.06 13.97 0.41
CA PRO A 83 -13.74 14.18 1.81
C PRO A 83 -15.00 14.47 2.64
N GLY A 84 -15.21 13.72 3.72
CA GLY A 84 -16.39 13.87 4.58
C GLY A 84 -17.65 13.15 4.10
N SER A 85 -17.60 12.43 2.97
CA SER A 85 -18.68 11.53 2.54
C SER A 85 -18.72 10.19 3.30
N VAL A 86 -17.73 9.96 4.16
CA VAL A 86 -17.59 8.78 5.00
C VAL A 86 -17.84 9.14 6.45
N SER A 87 -18.67 8.35 7.13
CA SER A 87 -18.90 8.44 8.57
C SER A 87 -18.97 7.05 9.18
N VAL A 88 -18.71 6.95 10.48
CA VAL A 88 -18.74 5.69 11.23
C VAL A 88 -19.57 5.84 12.50
N ASP A 89 -20.15 4.74 12.99
CA ASP A 89 -20.91 4.73 14.25
C ASP A 89 -20.02 4.76 15.50
N LYS A 90 -18.74 4.44 15.36
CA LYS A 90 -17.72 4.43 16.41
C LYS A 90 -16.55 5.33 16.04
N ALA A 91 -16.34 6.41 16.80
CA ALA A 91 -15.33 7.42 16.47
C ALA A 91 -13.90 6.86 16.41
N GLU A 92 -13.59 5.85 17.22
CA GLU A 92 -12.31 5.12 17.19
C GLU A 92 -12.06 4.38 15.87
N CYS A 93 -13.10 4.16 15.05
CA CYS A 93 -13.04 3.49 13.75
C CYS A 93 -12.98 4.45 12.57
N ASP A 94 -12.96 5.76 12.80
CA ASP A 94 -12.98 6.75 11.72
C ASP A 94 -11.80 6.57 10.76
N ALA A 95 -10.57 6.45 11.29
CA ALA A 95 -9.39 6.22 10.47
C ALA A 95 -9.47 4.94 9.63
N VAL A 96 -10.03 3.85 10.18
CA VAL A 96 -10.25 2.60 9.44
C VAL A 96 -11.29 2.80 8.34
N GLY A 97 -12.39 3.50 8.63
CA GLY A 97 -13.42 3.79 7.65
C GLY A 97 -12.95 4.67 6.50
N GLN A 98 -12.14 5.70 6.79
CA GLN A 98 -11.51 6.54 5.78
C GLN A 98 -10.64 5.68 4.84
N VAL A 99 -9.72 4.89 5.40
CA VAL A 99 -8.77 4.07 4.61
C VAL A 99 -9.49 3.00 3.79
N LEU A 100 -10.50 2.33 4.34
CA LEU A 100 -11.33 1.37 3.59
C LEU A 100 -12.07 2.02 2.42
N SER A 101 -12.37 3.31 2.53
CA SER A 101 -12.98 4.11 1.46
C SER A 101 -11.92 4.80 0.57
N ALA A 102 -10.67 4.34 0.60
CA ALA A 102 -9.54 4.94 -0.11
C ALA A 102 -9.32 6.44 0.17
N LEU A 103 -9.76 6.93 1.33
CA LEU A 103 -9.49 8.27 1.83
C LEU A 103 -8.28 8.24 2.77
N PRO A 104 -7.45 9.30 2.76
CA PRO A 104 -6.30 9.36 3.64
C PRO A 104 -6.72 9.35 5.11
N ALA A 105 -6.03 8.53 5.91
CA ALA A 105 -6.04 8.71 7.35
C ALA A 105 -5.29 10.00 7.71
N GLY A 106 -5.93 10.88 8.48
CA GLY A 106 -5.34 12.17 8.85
C GLY A 106 -5.29 13.16 7.68
N LYS A 107 -4.21 13.96 7.62
CA LYS A 107 -4.07 15.07 6.65
C LYS A 107 -2.68 15.04 5.99
N PRO A 108 -2.51 14.28 4.90
CA PRO A 108 -1.26 14.31 4.16
C PRO A 108 -1.08 15.67 3.45
N ALA A 109 0.18 16.05 3.23
CA ALA A 109 0.57 17.23 2.47
C ALA A 109 0.40 17.02 0.95
N ALA A 110 0.51 15.76 0.49
CA ALA A 110 0.26 15.39 -0.90
C ALA A 110 -0.26 13.95 -0.99
N SER A 111 -1.06 13.66 -2.01
CA SER A 111 -1.54 12.33 -2.33
C SER A 111 -1.58 12.09 -3.83
N VAL A 112 -1.45 10.83 -4.22
CA VAL A 112 -1.72 10.34 -5.58
C VAL A 112 -2.42 8.98 -5.46
N GLN A 113 -3.24 8.63 -6.45
CA GLN A 113 -4.00 7.38 -6.46
C GLN A 113 -3.96 6.71 -7.82
N ARG A 114 -4.16 5.39 -7.84
CA ARG A 114 -4.44 4.60 -9.04
C ARG A 114 -5.59 3.65 -8.80
N LEU A 115 -6.43 3.53 -9.81
CA LEU A 115 -7.34 2.43 -9.95
C LEU A 115 -6.61 1.27 -10.64
N VAL A 116 -6.56 0.13 -9.97
CA VAL A 116 -6.00 -1.12 -10.48
C VAL A 116 -7.17 -2.07 -10.73
N VAL A 117 -7.35 -2.49 -11.98
CA VAL A 117 -8.45 -3.34 -12.41
C VAL A 117 -7.90 -4.69 -12.86
N GLN A 118 -8.47 -5.75 -12.33
CA GLN A 118 -8.22 -7.12 -12.76
C GLN A 118 -9.54 -7.72 -13.22
N GLU A 119 -9.62 -8.08 -14.50
CA GLU A 119 -10.72 -8.85 -15.05
C GLU A 119 -10.34 -10.33 -15.06
N SER A 120 -11.21 -11.19 -14.52
CA SER A 120 -11.08 -12.62 -14.70
C SER A 120 -11.27 -13.03 -16.16
N GLU A 121 -10.81 -14.24 -16.52
CA GLU A 121 -11.06 -14.80 -17.85
C GLU A 121 -12.56 -14.93 -18.16
N ALA A 122 -13.39 -15.04 -17.11
CA ALA A 122 -14.83 -15.13 -17.25
C ALA A 122 -15.44 -13.75 -17.55
N SER A 123 -14.99 -12.68 -16.89
CA SER A 123 -15.52 -11.33 -17.12
C SER A 123 -15.12 -10.73 -18.47
N LYS A 124 -13.99 -11.16 -19.06
CA LYS A 124 -13.58 -10.78 -20.42
C LYS A 124 -14.58 -11.16 -21.51
N LYS A 125 -15.50 -12.10 -21.25
CA LYS A 125 -16.60 -12.43 -22.17
C LYS A 125 -17.65 -11.32 -22.26
N GLY A 126 -17.66 -10.40 -21.29
CA GLY A 126 -18.61 -9.30 -21.20
C GLY A 126 -19.99 -9.74 -20.73
N MET A 127 -20.87 -8.75 -20.58
CA MET A 127 -22.28 -8.98 -20.29
C MET A 127 -22.94 -9.67 -21.48
N PRO A 128 -23.66 -10.79 -21.29
CA PRO A 128 -24.34 -11.47 -22.39
C PRO A 128 -25.38 -10.55 -23.04
N SER A 129 -25.50 -10.61 -24.37
CA SER A 129 -26.53 -9.87 -25.10
C SER A 129 -27.92 -10.44 -24.84
N MET A 130 -28.97 -9.69 -25.20
CA MET A 130 -30.35 -10.20 -25.06
C MET A 130 -30.58 -11.47 -25.89
N GLU A 131 -29.95 -11.56 -27.06
CA GLU A 131 -29.99 -12.72 -27.93
C GLU A 131 -29.30 -13.92 -27.29
N GLU A 132 -28.10 -13.74 -26.73
CA GLU A 132 -27.37 -14.80 -26.03
C GLU A 132 -28.15 -15.28 -24.80
N LEU A 133 -28.73 -14.35 -24.03
CA LEU A 133 -29.58 -14.68 -22.89
C LEU A 133 -30.82 -15.49 -23.28
N ALA A 134 -31.42 -15.23 -24.45
CA ALA A 134 -32.61 -15.95 -24.91
C ALA A 134 -32.31 -17.40 -25.32
N GLU A 135 -31.06 -17.71 -25.66
CA GLU A 135 -30.59 -19.05 -26.01
C GLU A 135 -30.07 -19.84 -24.79
N MET A 136 -29.90 -19.18 -23.64
CA MET A 136 -29.43 -19.77 -22.40
C MET A 136 -30.59 -20.28 -21.53
N THR A 137 -30.31 -21.28 -20.72
CA THR A 137 -31.16 -21.58 -19.56
C THR A 137 -31.04 -20.46 -18.51
N GLU A 138 -32.03 -20.35 -17.61
CA GLU A 138 -32.01 -19.34 -16.54
C GLU A 138 -30.72 -19.40 -15.70
N LYS A 139 -30.25 -20.62 -15.42
CA LYS A 139 -29.02 -20.84 -14.65
C LYS A 139 -27.77 -20.39 -15.42
N GLU A 140 -27.69 -20.68 -16.71
CA GLU A 140 -26.57 -20.25 -17.55
C GLU A 140 -26.55 -18.73 -17.71
N ALA A 141 -27.72 -18.10 -17.84
CA ALA A 141 -27.87 -16.66 -17.89
C ALA A 141 -27.43 -15.98 -16.58
N GLU A 142 -27.82 -16.54 -15.43
CA GLU A 142 -27.39 -16.07 -14.11
C GLU A 142 -25.86 -16.20 -13.96
N GLU A 143 -25.30 -17.37 -14.26
CA GLU A 143 -23.85 -17.61 -14.18
C GLU A 143 -23.08 -16.70 -15.14
N ALA A 144 -23.54 -16.52 -16.38
CA ALA A 144 -22.91 -15.62 -17.36
C ALA A 144 -22.94 -14.17 -16.88
N THR A 145 -24.06 -13.74 -16.28
CA THR A 145 -24.18 -12.38 -15.71
C THR A 145 -23.23 -12.20 -14.53
N LEU A 146 -23.19 -13.13 -13.57
CA LEU A 146 -22.26 -13.05 -12.45
C LEU A 146 -20.80 -13.07 -12.89
N ASN A 147 -20.46 -13.93 -13.85
CA ASN A 147 -19.12 -13.99 -14.45
C ASN A 147 -18.74 -12.67 -15.13
N SER A 148 -19.68 -11.98 -15.79
CA SER A 148 -19.43 -10.68 -16.41
C SER A 148 -19.06 -9.58 -15.39
N LEU A 149 -19.47 -9.75 -14.13
CA LEU A 149 -19.20 -8.84 -13.03
C LEU A 149 -17.98 -9.23 -12.19
N ASP A 150 -17.29 -10.32 -12.55
CA ASP A 150 -16.08 -10.81 -11.88
C ASP A 150 -14.87 -9.93 -12.24
N ILE A 151 -14.92 -8.69 -11.75
CA ILE A 151 -13.95 -7.63 -11.96
C ILE A 151 -13.50 -7.15 -10.58
N THR A 152 -12.22 -7.31 -10.28
CA THR A 152 -11.63 -6.79 -9.05
C THR A 152 -11.09 -5.39 -9.31
N LYS A 153 -11.61 -4.42 -8.55
CA LYS A 153 -11.10 -3.04 -8.52
C LYS A 153 -10.36 -2.80 -7.22
N THR A 154 -9.14 -2.29 -7.30
CA THR A 154 -8.31 -1.93 -6.14
C THR A 154 -7.84 -0.50 -6.27
N MET A 155 -8.15 0.33 -5.27
CA MET A 155 -7.61 1.67 -5.16
C MET A 155 -6.28 1.65 -4.43
N THR A 156 -5.20 1.96 -5.14
CA THR A 156 -3.88 2.15 -4.53
C THR A 156 -3.65 3.64 -4.29
N SER A 157 -3.11 3.98 -3.14
CA SER A 157 -2.90 5.37 -2.74
C SER A 157 -1.52 5.56 -2.14
N LEU A 158 -0.83 6.63 -2.51
CA LEU A 158 0.35 7.11 -1.79
C LEU A 158 0.01 8.44 -1.12
N TRP A 159 0.35 8.55 0.16
CA TRP A 159 0.12 9.74 0.97
C TRP A 159 1.44 10.19 1.59
N SER A 160 1.81 11.44 1.38
CA SER A 160 3.01 12.03 1.99
C SER A 160 2.63 12.97 3.12
N TYR A 161 3.32 12.83 4.26
CA TYR A 161 3.06 13.59 5.48
C TYR A 161 4.28 14.41 5.86
N ASP A 162 4.06 15.47 6.64
CA ASP A 162 5.13 16.24 7.26
C ASP A 162 5.78 15.47 8.41
N ALA A 163 7.10 15.61 8.53
CA ALA A 163 7.90 15.06 9.63
C ALA A 163 7.63 13.58 9.91
N ASP A 164 7.17 13.25 11.11
CA ASP A 164 6.83 11.89 11.58
C ASP A 164 5.35 11.53 11.36
N GLY A 165 4.59 12.36 10.64
CA GLY A 165 3.15 12.20 10.45
C GLY A 165 2.73 10.88 9.80
N ALA A 166 3.57 10.29 8.94
CA ALA A 166 3.30 8.99 8.35
C ALA A 166 3.37 7.85 9.39
N GLU A 167 4.40 7.87 10.24
CA GLU A 167 4.60 6.88 11.33
C GLU A 167 3.48 7.00 12.38
N GLN A 168 3.12 8.23 12.74
CA GLN A 168 2.00 8.51 13.63
C GLN A 168 0.68 8.02 13.05
N THR A 169 0.44 8.24 11.76
CA THR A 169 -0.79 7.81 11.07
C THR A 169 -0.92 6.30 11.03
N LEU A 170 0.16 5.58 10.68
CA LEU A 170 0.15 4.11 10.67
C LEU A 170 -0.03 3.53 12.08
N THR A 171 0.62 4.12 13.07
CA THR A 171 0.44 3.71 14.48
C THR A 171 -1.01 3.89 14.91
N ALA A 172 -1.60 5.06 14.64
CA ALA A 172 -2.99 5.34 14.96
C ALA A 172 -3.96 4.40 14.21
N LEU A 173 -3.68 4.09 12.95
CA LEU A 173 -4.49 3.16 12.15
C LEU A 173 -4.45 1.74 12.71
N ARG A 174 -3.28 1.24 13.13
CA ARG A 174 -3.16 -0.07 13.79
C ARG A 174 -3.92 -0.13 15.12
N GLU A 175 -3.82 0.94 15.93
CA GLU A 175 -4.58 1.04 17.17
C GLU A 175 -6.09 1.08 16.92
N ALA A 176 -6.53 1.83 15.91
CA ALA A 176 -7.93 1.88 15.48
C ALA A 176 -8.40 0.49 15.02
N GLY A 177 -7.62 -0.20 14.19
CA GLY A 177 -7.91 -1.56 13.75
C GLY A 177 -8.14 -2.54 14.91
N LYS A 178 -7.31 -2.46 15.95
CA LYS A 178 -7.47 -3.26 17.18
C LYS A 178 -8.76 -2.91 17.95
N LYS A 179 -9.06 -1.62 18.11
CA LYS A 179 -10.29 -1.15 18.78
C LYS A 179 -11.54 -1.52 17.98
N CYS A 180 -11.43 -1.60 16.67
CA CYS A 180 -12.51 -1.90 15.72
C CYS A 180 -12.58 -3.38 15.31
N ALA A 181 -11.81 -4.26 15.96
CA ALA A 181 -11.74 -5.67 15.61
C ALA A 181 -13.10 -6.39 15.64
N GLY A 182 -14.00 -5.96 16.52
CA GLY A 182 -15.38 -6.45 16.62
C GLY A 182 -16.36 -5.91 15.57
N GLY A 183 -15.86 -5.19 14.56
CA GLY A 183 -16.68 -4.58 13.52
C GLY A 183 -17.30 -3.25 13.93
N PHE A 184 -17.83 -2.54 12.95
CA PHE A 184 -18.46 -1.23 13.08
C PHE A 184 -19.37 -0.96 11.86
N THR A 185 -20.25 0.02 11.99
CA THR A 185 -21.08 0.48 10.87
C THR A 185 -20.44 1.71 10.27
N MET A 186 -20.37 1.77 8.95
CA MET A 186 -20.00 2.98 8.23
C MET A 186 -21.11 3.42 7.29
N THR A 187 -21.13 4.70 6.95
CA THR A 187 -21.93 5.24 5.86
C THR A 187 -20.98 5.88 4.86
N VAL A 188 -21.05 5.45 3.62
CA VAL A 188 -20.22 5.95 2.52
C VAL A 188 -21.17 6.49 1.46
N ALA A 189 -21.00 7.77 1.08
CA ALA A 189 -21.88 8.44 0.11
C ALA A 189 -23.39 8.32 0.42
N GLY A 190 -23.75 8.23 1.70
CA GLY A 190 -25.15 8.09 2.16
C GLY A 190 -25.65 6.64 2.28
N GLU A 191 -24.87 5.66 1.83
CA GLU A 191 -25.20 4.24 1.92
C GLU A 191 -24.56 3.61 3.17
N LYS A 192 -25.38 2.92 3.97
CA LYS A 192 -24.91 2.23 5.17
C LYS A 192 -24.32 0.87 4.83
N GLN A 193 -23.16 0.58 5.40
CA GLN A 193 -22.45 -0.68 5.26
C GLN A 193 -21.97 -1.16 6.63
N GLN A 194 -21.91 -2.48 6.81
CA GLN A 194 -21.42 -3.10 8.04
C GLN A 194 -20.07 -3.75 7.79
N VAL A 195 -19.05 -3.29 8.52
CA VAL A 195 -17.80 -4.01 8.68
C VAL A 195 -17.98 -4.98 9.83
N THR A 196 -17.98 -6.28 9.53
CA THR A 196 -18.28 -7.32 10.53
C THR A 196 -17.08 -7.66 11.41
N LYS A 197 -15.86 -7.44 10.91
CA LYS A 197 -14.61 -7.73 11.61
C LYS A 197 -13.48 -6.89 11.03
N VAL A 198 -12.53 -6.53 11.88
CA VAL A 198 -11.23 -6.01 11.45
C VAL A 198 -10.14 -6.90 12.05
N SER A 199 -9.14 -7.23 11.25
CA SER A 199 -7.95 -7.96 11.69
C SER A 199 -6.74 -7.36 11.01
N GLU A 200 -5.60 -7.42 11.70
CA GLU A 200 -4.32 -6.99 11.16
C GLU A 200 -3.65 -8.17 10.47
N GLU A 201 -3.27 -8.01 9.21
CA GLU A 201 -2.43 -8.96 8.48
C GLU A 201 -1.00 -8.43 8.36
N THR A 202 -0.03 -9.24 8.76
CA THR A 202 1.40 -8.91 8.60
C THR A 202 1.84 -9.29 7.19
N LEU A 203 2.34 -8.32 6.43
CA LEU A 203 2.85 -8.56 5.07
C LEU A 203 4.38 -8.58 5.06
N SER A 204 4.97 -9.45 4.26
CA SER A 204 6.43 -9.45 4.00
C SER A 204 6.84 -8.35 3.01
N ALA A 205 6.25 -7.15 3.14
CA ALA A 205 6.41 -6.02 2.21
C ALA A 205 7.12 -4.81 2.84
N GLY A 206 7.64 -4.95 4.06
CA GLY A 206 8.37 -3.91 4.80
C GLY A 206 8.06 -3.99 6.30
N GLU A 207 8.89 -3.37 7.13
CA GLU A 207 8.75 -3.40 8.61
C GLU A 207 7.44 -2.76 9.10
N ASP A 208 6.79 -1.95 8.26
CA ASP A 208 5.53 -1.26 8.57
C ASP A 208 4.33 -1.72 7.71
N ALA A 209 4.49 -2.77 6.91
CA ALA A 209 3.42 -3.22 6.02
C ALA A 209 2.30 -3.94 6.80
N VAL A 210 1.08 -3.42 6.68
CA VAL A 210 -0.14 -4.01 7.26
C VAL A 210 -1.27 -3.99 6.23
N ALA A 211 -2.09 -5.04 6.22
CA ALA A 211 -3.37 -5.11 5.52
C ALA A 211 -4.53 -5.27 6.52
#